data_AF-A0A3D5E815-F1
#
_entry.id   AF-A0A3D5E815-F1
#
_cell.length_a   1.000
_cell.length_b   1.000
_cell.length_c   1.000
_cell.angle_alpha   90.00
_cell.angle_beta   90.00
_cell.angle_gamma   90.00
#
_symmetry.space_group_name_H-M   'P 1'
#
loop_
_entity.id
_entity.type
_entity.pdbx_description
1 polymer ?
#
loop_
_entity_poly.entity_id
_entity_poly.type
_entity_poly.pdbx_seq_one_letter_code
_entity_poly.pdbx_strand_id
1 'polypeptide(L)'
;MANQRNANPGLQASLSFEEEEPTDAPLAARMRPRTLDEFVGQQLAVGPDALLGRVAQGGTLPSVVLWGPPGCGKTTLARILAREAEGEFIALSAVASGVAELRRVISEAEQRRGSGIRTILFIDEIHRFNKA
;
A
#
# COMPACT_ATOMS: atom_id res chain seq x y z
N MET A 1 -29.72 -19.57 22.65
CA MET A 1 -28.44 -20.29 22.40
C MET A 1 -27.48 -19.30 21.76
N ALA A 2 -26.36 -19.09 22.43
CA ALA A 2 -25.36 -18.08 22.11
C ALA A 2 -24.60 -18.41 20.82
N ASN A 3 -24.27 -17.38 20.04
CA ASN A 3 -23.04 -17.42 19.25
C ASN A 3 -22.42 -16.02 19.26
N GLN A 4 -21.67 -15.75 20.33
CA GLN A 4 -20.71 -14.66 20.41
C GLN A 4 -19.59 -14.99 19.43
N ARG A 5 -19.65 -14.40 18.23
CA ARG A 5 -18.48 -14.33 17.36
C ARG A 5 -17.48 -13.41 18.05
N ASN A 6 -16.38 -14.00 18.52
CA ASN A 6 -15.19 -13.29 18.98
C ASN A 6 -14.79 -12.25 17.91
N ALA A 7 -15.12 -10.98 18.16
CA ALA A 7 -14.48 -9.86 17.50
C ALA A 7 -13.04 -9.82 18.01
N ASN A 8 -12.10 -10.17 17.15
CA ASN A 8 -10.68 -10.09 17.45
C ASN A 8 -10.31 -8.58 17.56
N PRO A 9 -9.98 -8.01 18.74
CA PRO A 9 -9.91 -6.56 18.93
C PRO A 9 -8.66 -5.88 18.33
N GLY A 10 -7.89 -6.57 17.48
CA GLY A 10 -6.56 -6.13 17.02
C GLY A 10 -6.44 -5.81 15.52
N LEU A 11 -7.55 -5.64 14.81
CA LEU A 11 -7.57 -5.32 13.38
C LEU A 11 -8.08 -3.89 13.12
N GLN A 12 -7.27 -2.90 13.51
CA GLN A 12 -7.27 -1.57 12.91
C GLN A 12 -5.83 -1.41 12.37
N ALA A 13 -5.49 -1.40 11.09
CA ALA A 13 -6.22 -1.00 9.91
C ALA A 13 -5.87 -1.94 8.74
N SER A 14 -6.82 -2.77 8.34
CA SER A 14 -6.88 -3.26 6.96
C SER A 14 -7.44 -2.09 6.16
N LEU A 15 -6.58 -1.28 5.53
CA LEU A 15 -7.05 -0.27 4.58
C LEU A 15 -7.57 -1.01 3.34
N SER A 16 -8.83 -1.43 3.42
CA SER A 16 -9.62 -1.91 2.29
C SER A 16 -9.53 -0.86 1.19
N PHE A 17 -9.37 -1.28 -0.06
CA PHE A 17 -9.22 -0.39 -1.23
C PHE A 17 -10.39 0.59 -1.45
N GLU A 18 -11.48 0.48 -0.68
CA GLU A 18 -12.75 1.17 -0.88
C GLU A 18 -13.16 2.08 0.29
N GLU A 19 -12.22 2.67 1.03
CA GLU A 19 -12.60 3.88 1.78
C GLU A 19 -12.66 5.05 0.80
N GLU A 20 -13.87 5.38 0.33
CA GLU A 20 -14.14 6.75 -0.15
C GLU A 20 -13.62 7.68 0.94
N GLU A 21 -12.53 8.42 0.65
CA GLU A 21 -11.96 9.36 1.59
C GLU A 21 -13.10 10.27 2.07
N PRO A 22 -13.40 10.29 3.38
CA PRO A 22 -14.62 10.91 3.87
C PRO A 22 -14.61 12.40 3.50
N THR A 23 -15.79 12.99 3.32
CA THR A 23 -15.91 14.36 2.77
C THR A 23 -15.15 15.41 3.58
N ASP A 24 -14.90 15.15 4.86
CA ASP A 24 -14.14 15.95 5.81
C ASP A 24 -12.61 15.69 5.77
N ALA A 25 -12.14 14.71 4.99
CA ALA A 25 -10.72 14.46 4.80
C ALA A 25 -10.00 15.68 4.19
N PRO A 26 -8.72 15.91 4.52
CA PRO A 26 -7.93 17.00 3.94
C PRO A 26 -7.98 16.98 2.41
N LEU A 27 -8.02 18.17 1.78
CA LEU A 27 -8.08 18.31 0.31
C LEU A 27 -7.00 17.46 -0.38
N ALA A 28 -5.78 17.44 0.16
CA ALA A 28 -4.67 16.67 -0.39
C ALA A 28 -4.92 15.15 -0.43
N ALA A 29 -5.70 14.59 0.50
CA ALA A 29 -6.09 13.19 0.47
C ALA A 29 -7.16 12.94 -0.60
N ARG A 30 -8.16 13.82 -0.68
CA ARG A 30 -9.26 13.73 -1.66
C ARG A 30 -8.82 13.93 -3.11
N MET A 31 -7.77 14.72 -3.34
CA MET A 31 -7.22 15.01 -4.67
C MET A 31 -6.16 14.01 -5.14
N ARG A 32 -5.95 12.90 -4.41
CA ARG A 32 -4.98 11.87 -4.81
C ARG A 32 -5.43 11.20 -6.11
N PRO A 33 -4.56 11.13 -7.13
CA PRO A 33 -4.79 10.32 -8.32
C PRO A 33 -5.15 8.87 -7.97
N ARG A 34 -6.10 8.30 -8.71
CA ARG A 34 -6.60 6.92 -8.52
C ARG A 34 -6.02 5.93 -9.52
N THR A 35 -5.47 6.44 -10.61
CA THR A 35 -4.89 5.70 -11.74
C THR A 35 -3.56 6.33 -12.14
N LEU A 36 -2.71 5.60 -12.88
CA LEU A 36 -1.47 6.18 -13.41
C LEU A 36 -1.74 7.29 -14.43
N ASP A 37 -2.86 7.23 -15.16
CA ASP A 37 -3.25 8.26 -16.14
C ASP A 37 -3.59 9.61 -15.48
N GLU A 38 -4.09 9.57 -14.24
CA GLU A 38 -4.32 10.76 -13.41
C GLU A 38 -3.02 11.30 -12.77
N PHE A 39 -1.93 10.53 -12.79
CA PHE A 39 -0.68 10.90 -12.12
C PHE A 39 0.11 11.91 -12.97
N VAL A 40 0.24 13.13 -12.46
CA VAL A 40 0.89 14.22 -13.19
C VAL A 40 2.42 14.15 -13.05
N GLY A 41 3.10 14.03 -14.19
CA GLY A 41 4.57 14.06 -14.28
C GLY A 41 5.22 12.68 -14.16
N GLN A 42 6.55 12.66 -14.03
CA GLN A 42 7.35 11.43 -13.84
C GLN A 42 7.18 10.38 -14.96
N GLN A 43 7.02 10.82 -16.22
CA GLN A 43 6.74 9.94 -17.36
C GLN A 43 7.81 8.85 -17.57
N LEU A 44 9.07 9.09 -17.19
CA LEU A 44 10.12 8.07 -17.21
C LEU A 44 9.87 6.91 -16.24
N ALA A 45 9.08 7.13 -15.18
CA ALA A 45 8.72 6.12 -14.20
C ALA A 45 7.34 5.51 -14.47
N VAL A 46 6.34 6.33 -14.84
CA VAL A 46 4.93 5.92 -14.95
C VAL A 46 4.41 5.77 -16.38
N GLY A 47 5.21 6.17 -17.39
CA GLY A 47 4.82 6.05 -18.79
C GLY A 47 4.56 4.60 -19.21
N PRO A 48 3.82 4.38 -20.31
CA PRO A 48 3.36 3.05 -20.71
C PRO A 48 4.50 2.03 -20.90
N ASP A 49 5.67 2.49 -21.36
CA ASP A 49 6.84 1.64 -21.56
C ASP A 49 7.72 1.49 -20.31
N ALA A 50 7.49 2.31 -19.28
CA ALA A 50 8.25 2.30 -18.03
C ALA A 50 7.85 1.13 -17.13
N LEU A 51 8.69 0.79 -16.16
CA LEU A 51 8.46 -0.34 -15.24
C LEU A 51 7.08 -0.27 -14.59
N LEU A 52 6.70 0.89 -14.05
CA LEU A 52 5.43 1.05 -13.33
C LEU A 52 4.23 1.06 -14.26
N GLY A 53 4.38 1.62 -15.48
CA GLY A 53 3.35 1.54 -16.51
C GLY A 53 3.06 0.10 -16.93
N ARG A 54 4.10 -0.73 -17.09
CA ARG A 54 3.94 -2.15 -17.39
C ARG A 54 3.29 -2.94 -16.26
N VAL A 55 3.59 -2.59 -15.00
CA VAL A 55 2.91 -3.18 -13.84
C VAL A 55 1.42 -2.86 -13.89
N ALA A 56 1.05 -1.61 -14.19
CA ALA A 56 -0.34 -1.21 -14.31
C ALA A 56 -1.10 -1.90 -15.46
N GLN A 57 -0.40 -2.40 -16.48
CA GLN A 57 -0.99 -3.12 -17.61
C GLN A 57 -1.17 -4.64 -17.33
N GLY A 58 -1.26 -5.05 -16.06
CA GLY A 58 -1.38 -6.46 -15.67
C GLY A 58 -0.03 -7.16 -15.44
N GLY A 59 1.03 -6.39 -15.25
CA GLY A 59 2.34 -6.91 -14.84
C GLY A 59 2.37 -7.31 -13.36
N THR A 60 3.38 -8.11 -12.98
CA THR A 60 3.64 -8.39 -11.55
C THR A 60 4.43 -7.24 -10.94
N LEU A 61 3.97 -6.68 -9.81
CA LEU A 61 4.69 -5.65 -9.07
C LEU A 61 5.90 -6.26 -8.34
N PRO A 62 7.15 -5.92 -8.72
CA PRO A 62 8.33 -6.35 -7.97
C PRO A 62 8.46 -5.54 -6.67
N SER A 63 9.39 -5.96 -5.79
CA SER A 63 9.81 -5.10 -4.69
C SER A 63 10.47 -3.83 -5.24
N VAL A 64 9.97 -2.67 -4.81
CA VAL A 64 10.45 -1.36 -5.28
C VAL A 64 10.70 -0.42 -4.11
N VAL A 65 11.67 0.48 -4.29
CA VAL A 65 11.89 1.62 -3.40
C VAL A 65 11.52 2.89 -4.16
N LEU A 66 10.49 3.59 -3.67
CA LEU A 66 10.11 4.89 -4.21
C LEU A 66 10.95 5.97 -3.51
N TRP A 67 11.83 6.63 -4.25
CA TRP A 67 12.72 7.66 -3.73
C TRP A 67 12.44 9.02 -4.37
N GLY A 68 12.38 10.06 -3.53
CA GLY A 68 12.16 11.43 -3.99
C GLY A 68 11.75 12.36 -2.84
N PRO A 69 11.76 13.69 -3.09
CA PRO A 69 11.39 14.69 -2.10
C PRO A 69 9.98 14.48 -1.52
N PRO A 70 9.66 15.12 -0.38
CA PRO A 70 8.29 15.16 0.11
C PRO A 70 7.36 15.79 -0.93
N GLY A 71 6.14 15.26 -1.06
CA GLY A 71 5.15 15.77 -2.03
C GLY A 71 5.26 15.21 -3.45
N CYS A 72 6.28 14.42 -3.80
CA CYS A 72 6.40 13.81 -5.14
C CYS A 72 5.45 12.63 -5.42
N GLY A 73 4.45 12.40 -4.56
CA GLY A 73 3.42 11.40 -4.81
C GLY A 73 3.80 9.94 -4.52
N LYS A 74 4.88 9.66 -3.76
CA LYS A 74 5.32 8.28 -3.43
C LYS A 74 4.20 7.41 -2.85
N THR A 75 3.51 7.91 -1.82
CA THR A 75 2.41 7.19 -1.15
C THR A 75 1.23 6.99 -2.09
N THR A 76 0.90 7.98 -2.93
CA THR A 76 -0.14 7.86 -3.97
C THR A 76 0.24 6.79 -4.98
N LEU A 77 1.48 6.80 -5.47
CA LEU A 77 1.96 5.87 -6.46
C LEU A 77 1.96 4.43 -5.94
N ALA A 78 2.37 4.21 -4.68
CA ALA A 78 2.25 2.90 -4.04
C ALA A 78 0.80 2.40 -3.96
N ARG A 79 -0.15 3.30 -3.66
CA ARG A 79 -1.58 2.95 -3.62
C ARG A 79 -2.13 2.58 -4.99
N ILE A 80 -1.77 3.35 -6.02
CA ILE A 80 -2.17 3.05 -7.41
C ILE A 80 -1.60 1.68 -7.81
N LEU A 81 -0.30 1.46 -7.65
CA LEU A 81 0.35 0.20 -8.02
C LEU A 81 -0.23 -1.01 -7.29
N ALA A 82 -0.62 -0.84 -6.03
CA ALA A 82 -1.23 -1.91 -5.27
C ALA A 82 -2.60 -2.32 -5.82
N ARG A 83 -3.40 -1.33 -6.23
CA ARG A 83 -4.69 -1.54 -6.86
C ARG A 83 -4.54 -2.26 -8.19
N GLU A 84 -3.62 -1.80 -9.05
CA GLU A 84 -3.42 -2.40 -10.37
C GLU A 84 -2.84 -3.83 -10.30
N ALA A 85 -2.09 -4.15 -9.24
CA ALA A 85 -1.49 -5.47 -9.06
C ALA A 85 -2.43 -6.51 -8.39
N GLU A 86 -3.70 -6.15 -8.14
CA GLU A 86 -4.76 -7.02 -7.60
C GLU A 86 -4.34 -7.81 -6.33
N GLY A 87 -3.53 -7.20 -5.46
CA GLY A 87 -3.10 -7.77 -4.20
C GLY A 87 -3.74 -7.05 -3.02
N GLU A 88 -3.88 -7.71 -1.87
CA GLU A 88 -4.27 -7.04 -0.64
C GLU A 88 -3.20 -6.03 -0.22
N PHE A 89 -3.56 -4.76 -0.05
CA PHE A 89 -2.62 -3.72 0.35
C PHE A 89 -2.56 -3.56 1.86
N ILE A 90 -1.34 -3.57 2.40
CA ILE A 90 -1.09 -3.26 3.81
C ILE A 90 -0.08 -2.12 3.86
N ALA A 91 -0.43 -1.02 4.52
CA ALA A 91 0.46 0.11 4.71
C ALA A 91 0.92 0.19 6.17
N LEU A 92 2.23 0.28 6.37
CA LEU A 92 2.86 0.55 7.65
C LEU A 92 3.68 1.85 7.56
N SER A 93 3.78 2.56 8.68
CA SER A 93 4.70 3.69 8.82
C SER A 93 5.87 3.25 9.69
N ALA A 94 7.09 3.33 9.17
CA ALA A 94 8.29 2.97 9.95
C ALA A 94 8.51 3.89 11.17
N VAL A 95 7.78 4.99 11.27
CA VAL A 95 7.81 5.90 12.42
C VAL A 95 6.91 5.42 13.56
N ALA A 96 5.75 4.85 13.21
CA ALA A 96 4.76 4.41 14.18
C ALA A 96 4.86 2.90 14.49
N SER A 97 5.38 2.12 13.55
CA SER A 97 5.41 0.66 13.61
C SER A 97 6.77 0.12 14.06
N GLY A 98 6.75 -0.74 15.07
CA GLY A 98 7.93 -1.46 15.54
C GLY A 98 8.22 -2.73 14.74
N VAL A 99 9.39 -3.34 14.98
CA VAL A 99 9.84 -4.60 14.35
C VAL A 99 8.83 -5.74 14.57
N ALA A 100 8.19 -5.79 15.73
CA ALA A 100 7.21 -6.83 16.07
C ALA A 100 5.96 -6.78 15.17
N GLU A 101 5.45 -5.57 14.89
CA GLU A 101 4.29 -5.38 14.02
C GLU A 101 4.62 -5.77 12.58
N LEU A 102 5.79 -5.37 12.07
CA LEU A 102 6.26 -5.77 10.75
C LEU A 102 6.34 -7.30 10.62
N ARG A 103 6.93 -7.99 11.61
CA ARG A 103 7.01 -9.46 11.62
C ARG A 103 5.63 -10.12 11.62
N ARG A 104 4.68 -9.56 12.37
CA ARG A 104 3.29 -10.05 12.39
C ARG A 104 2.66 -9.96 11.01
N VAL A 105 2.75 -8.79 10.37
CA VAL A 105 2.18 -8.55 9.03
C VAL A 105 2.80 -9.47 7.99
N ILE A 106 4.12 -9.68 8.03
CA ILE A 106 4.80 -10.64 7.13
C ILE A 106 4.26 -12.06 7.33
N SER A 107 4.13 -12.53 8.57
CA SER A 107 3.61 -13.88 8.84
C SER A 107 2.16 -14.05 8.36
N GLU A 108 1.32 -13.03 8.52
CA GLU A 108 -0.05 -13.06 8.02
C GLU A 108 -0.10 -13.08 6.49
N ALA A 109 0.75 -12.29 5.83
CA ALA A 109 0.88 -12.30 4.37
C ALA A 109 1.33 -13.67 3.84
N GLU A 110 2.27 -14.35 4.53
CA GLU A 110 2.71 -15.70 4.17
C GLU A 110 1.58 -16.73 4.29
N GLN A 111 0.75 -16.65 5.34
CA GLN A 111 -0.42 -17.51 5.49
C GLN A 111 -1.44 -17.30 4.37
N ARG A 112 -1.74 -16.03 4.04
CA ARG A 112 -2.66 -15.66 2.96
C ARG A 112 -2.17 -16.08 1.58
N ARG A 113 -0.85 -16.02 1.36
CA ARG A 113 -0.22 -16.52 0.13
C ARG A 113 -0.48 -18.00 -0.09
N GLY A 114 -0.53 -18.81 0.97
CA GLY A 114 -0.93 -20.22 0.90
C GLY A 114 -2.36 -20.44 0.40
N SER A 115 -3.24 -19.45 0.56
CA SER A 115 -4.61 -19.43 0.05
C SER A 115 -4.76 -18.73 -1.30
N GLY A 116 -3.65 -18.38 -1.96
CA GLY A 116 -3.64 -17.70 -3.26
C GLY A 116 -3.85 -16.19 -3.20
N ILE A 117 -4.00 -15.61 -2.01
CA ILE A 117 -4.15 -14.16 -1.82
C ILE A 117 -2.76 -13.53 -1.80
N ARG A 118 -2.50 -12.63 -2.75
CA ARG A 118 -1.25 -11.86 -2.80
C ARG A 118 -1.35 -10.66 -1.86
N THR A 119 -0.25 -10.30 -1.22
CA THR A 119 -0.18 -9.12 -0.33
C THR A 119 0.90 -8.17 -0.81
N ILE A 120 0.58 -6.87 -0.81
CA ILE A 120 1.46 -5.77 -1.16
C ILE A 120 1.68 -4.96 0.11
N LEU A 121 2.86 -5.13 0.69
CA LEU A 121 3.28 -4.40 1.89
C LEU A 121 3.99 -3.10 1.48
N PHE A 122 3.39 -1.97 1.84
CA PHE A 122 3.99 -0.66 1.73
C PHE A 122 4.53 -0.20 3.08
N ILE A 123 5.77 0.29 3.09
CA ILE A 123 6.40 0.84 4.29
C ILE A 123 6.80 2.29 3.99
N ASP A 124 6.09 3.24 4.60
CA ASP A 124 6.44 4.65 4.50
C ASP A 124 7.60 4.98 5.43
N GLU A 125 8.43 5.93 5.00
CA GLU A 125 9.60 6.40 5.75
C GLU A 125 10.56 5.30 6.22
N ILE A 126 10.73 4.23 5.41
CA ILE A 126 11.59 3.07 5.72
C ILE A 126 13.00 3.46 6.17
N HIS A 127 13.50 4.62 5.74
CA HIS A 127 14.80 5.15 6.15
C HIS A 127 14.91 5.41 7.67
N ARG A 128 13.78 5.51 8.39
CA ARG A 128 13.74 5.67 9.85
C ARG A 128 13.79 4.36 10.63
N PHE A 129 13.71 3.22 9.96
CA PHE A 129 13.78 1.92 10.61
C PHE A 129 15.22 1.65 11.05
N ASN A 130 15.44 1.48 12.37
CA ASN A 130 16.77 1.28 12.92
C ASN A 130 17.33 -0.11 12.56
N LYS A 131 18.66 -0.19 12.42
CA LYS A 131 19.44 -1.42 12.16
C LYS A 131 19.86 -2.15 13.44
N ALA A 132 19.37 -1.72 14.61
CA ALA A 132 19.79 -2.20 15.93
C ALA A 132 19.56 -3.69 16.15
#